data_AF-A0A2H0QQK3-F1
#
_entry.id   AF-A0A2H0QQK3-F1
#
_cell.length_a   1.000
_cell.length_b   1.000
_cell.length_c   1.000
_cell.angle_alpha   90.00
_cell.angle_beta   90.00
_cell.angle_gamma   90.00
#
_symmetry.space_group_name_H-M   'P 1'
#
loop_
_entity.id
_entity.type
_entity.pdbx_description
1 polymer ?
#
loop_
_entity_poly.entity_id
_entity_poly.type
_entity_poly.pdbx_seq_one_letter_code
_entity_poly.pdbx_strand_id
1 'polypeptide(L)'
;MGKLILAKLNEEQIRKAKEVNGVRKGITHVLICGKYGNIFGTEKFCRKYFNAWRDLFKELFNEIRETGSISEISSYQSTSNIVNALIIENDALERSKRKG
;
A
#
# COMPACT_ATOMS: atom_id res chain seq x y z
N MET A 1 -4.20 -11.23 -8.68
CA MET A 1 -2.99 -10.84 -7.94
C MET A 1 -2.95 -9.33 -7.79
N GLY A 2 -2.41 -8.83 -6.68
CA GLY A 2 -2.39 -7.41 -6.33
C GLY A 2 -1.11 -6.71 -6.76
N LYS A 3 -1.08 -5.38 -6.59
CA LYS A 3 0.12 -4.55 -6.80
C LYS A 3 0.63 -4.02 -5.47
N LEU A 4 1.93 -3.91 -5.32
CA LEU A 4 2.58 -3.22 -4.21
C LEU A 4 3.46 -2.10 -4.77
N ILE A 5 2.98 -0.86 -4.68
CA ILE A 5 3.63 0.29 -5.29
C ILE A 5 3.92 1.33 -4.21
N LEU A 6 5.19 1.66 -4.02
CA LEU A 6 5.62 2.82 -3.26
C LEU A 6 5.79 4.01 -4.21
N ALA A 7 5.06 5.10 -3.97
CA ALA A 7 5.11 6.27 -4.83
C ALA A 7 5.26 7.58 -4.05
N LYS A 8 6.05 8.51 -4.59
CA LYS A 8 6.06 9.91 -4.14
C LYS A 8 4.84 10.63 -4.67
N LEU A 9 4.24 11.46 -3.81
CA LEU A 9 3.08 12.28 -4.13
C LEU A 9 3.51 13.66 -4.63
N ASN A 10 2.74 14.21 -5.57
CA ASN A 10 2.84 15.62 -5.95
C ASN A 10 2.07 16.51 -4.95
N GLU A 11 2.21 17.84 -5.07
CA GLU A 11 1.62 18.79 -4.13
C GLU A 11 0.08 18.68 -4.05
N GLU A 12 -0.59 18.50 -5.18
CA GLU A 12 -2.06 18.35 -5.21
C GLU A 12 -2.50 17.07 -4.49
N GLN A 13 -1.80 15.96 -4.73
CA GLN A 13 -2.04 14.67 -4.10
C GLN A 13 -1.78 14.74 -2.59
N ILE A 14 -0.71 15.42 -2.17
CA ILE A 14 -0.40 15.65 -0.75
C ILE A 14 -1.53 16.43 -0.09
N ARG A 15 -2.03 17.50 -0.74
CA ARG A 15 -3.14 18.30 -0.22
C ARG A 15 -4.39 17.44 -0.02
N LYS A 16 -4.82 16.70 -1.05
CA LYS A 16 -5.99 15.79 -0.99
C LYS A 16 -5.83 14.72 0.09
N ALA A 17 -4.65 14.11 0.19
CA ALA A 17 -4.37 13.12 1.22
C ALA A 17 -4.43 13.71 2.63
N LYS A 18 -3.92 14.93 2.84
CA LYS A 18 -3.97 15.62 4.13
C LYS A 18 -5.38 16.01 4.55
N GLU A 19 -6.20 16.48 3.62
CA GLU A 19 -7.62 16.81 3.88
C GLU A 19 -8.39 15.60 4.42
N VAL A 20 -8.16 14.41 3.84
CA VAL A 20 -8.88 13.19 4.22
C VAL A 20 -8.28 12.51 5.47
N ASN A 21 -6.96 12.41 5.56
CA ASN A 21 -6.30 11.61 6.60
C ASN A 21 -5.90 12.40 7.85
N GLY A 22 -5.95 13.74 7.78
CA GLY A 22 -5.57 14.66 8.85
C GLY A 22 -4.46 15.62 8.41
N VAL A 23 -4.77 16.92 8.45
CA VAL A 23 -3.91 18.00 7.93
C VAL A 23 -2.54 18.10 8.61
N ARG A 24 -2.44 17.64 9.86
CA ARG A 24 -1.20 17.65 10.65
C ARG A 24 -0.26 16.49 10.31
N LYS A 25 -0.71 15.49 9.56
CA LYS A 25 0.12 14.31 9.23
C LYS A 25 1.19 14.67 8.20
N GLY A 26 2.41 14.20 8.45
CA GLY A 26 3.48 14.22 7.46
C GLY A 26 3.18 13.24 6.33
N ILE A 27 2.55 13.72 5.26
CA ILE A 27 2.22 12.94 4.07
C ILE A 27 3.06 13.46 2.90
N THR A 28 3.84 12.55 2.32
CA THR A 28 4.72 12.79 1.15
C THR A 28 4.69 11.63 0.17
N HIS A 29 4.29 10.45 0.64
CA HIS A 29 4.28 9.21 -0.13
C HIS A 29 2.97 8.46 0.10
N VAL A 30 2.68 7.57 -0.85
CA VAL A 30 1.62 6.59 -0.76
C VAL A 30 2.22 5.19 -0.97
N LEU A 31 1.70 4.23 -0.22
CA LEU A 31 1.87 2.82 -0.47
C LEU A 31 0.55 2.27 -1.00
N ILE A 32 0.51 1.93 -2.28
CA ILE A 32 -0.63 1.31 -2.94
C ILE A 32 -0.50 -0.21 -2.81
N CYS A 33 -1.53 -0.84 -2.27
CA CYS A 33 -1.59 -2.27 -2.01
C CYS A 33 -2.71 -2.91 -2.84
N GLY A 34 -2.82 -2.55 -4.12
CA GLY A 34 -3.80 -3.10 -5.06
C GLY A 34 -5.23 -3.03 -4.51
N LYS A 35 -5.95 -4.16 -4.55
CA LYS A 35 -7.34 -4.27 -4.03
C LYS A 35 -7.44 -4.14 -2.50
N TYR A 36 -6.32 -4.26 -1.78
CA TYR A 36 -6.30 -4.22 -0.32
C TYR A 36 -6.35 -2.78 0.23
N GLY A 37 -6.15 -1.79 -0.64
CA GLY A 37 -6.23 -0.37 -0.29
C GLY A 37 -4.89 0.33 -0.34
N ASN A 38 -4.81 1.49 0.31
CA ASN A 38 -3.63 2.37 0.28
C ASN A 38 -3.29 2.90 1.67
N ILE A 39 -2.02 3.23 1.91
CA ILE A 39 -1.59 3.97 3.11
C ILE A 39 -0.81 5.21 2.72
N PHE A 40 -1.15 6.34 3.34
CA PHE A 40 -0.48 7.62 3.16
C PHE A 40 0.41 7.94 4.36
N GLY A 41 1.62 8.46 4.10
CA GLY A 41 2.56 8.81 5.16
C GLY A 41 3.84 9.45 4.67
N THR A 42 4.84 9.49 5.55
CA THR A 42 6.20 9.87 5.17
C THR A 42 6.84 8.77 4.35
N GLU A 43 7.90 9.08 3.59
CA GLU A 43 8.66 8.07 2.87
C GLU A 43 9.09 6.92 3.79
N LYS A 44 9.69 7.26 4.94
CA LYS A 44 10.17 6.28 5.93
C LYS A 44 9.05 5.36 6.41
N PHE A 45 7.86 5.92 6.65
CA PHE A 45 6.71 5.15 7.09
C PHE A 45 6.23 4.19 6.00
N CYS A 46 5.99 4.69 4.78
CA CYS A 46 5.53 3.85 3.66
C CYS A 46 6.57 2.79 3.28
N ARG A 47 7.85 3.15 3.27
CA ARG A 47 8.98 2.24 2.95
C ARG A 47 9.09 1.09 3.95
N LYS A 48 8.82 1.32 5.24
CA LYS A 48 8.78 0.27 6.26
C LYS A 48 7.78 -0.83 5.88
N TYR A 49 6.55 -0.45 5.53
CA TYR A 49 5.51 -1.41 5.14
C TYR A 49 5.77 -2.02 3.78
N PHE A 50 6.26 -1.25 2.81
CA PHE A 50 6.64 -1.76 1.49
C PHE A 50 7.64 -2.91 1.60
N ASN A 51 8.74 -2.72 2.34
CA ASN A 51 9.75 -3.76 2.51
C ASN A 51 9.17 -5.00 3.23
N ALA A 52 8.45 -4.78 4.33
CA ALA A 52 7.87 -5.89 5.09
C ALA A 52 6.88 -6.72 4.25
N TRP A 53 6.00 -6.06 3.49
CA TRP A 53 4.96 -6.73 2.72
C TRP A 53 5.49 -7.35 1.43
N ARG A 54 6.50 -6.75 0.80
CA ARG A 54 7.22 -7.36 -0.32
C ARG A 54 7.75 -8.73 0.09
N ASP A 55 8.33 -8.83 1.29
CA ASP A 55 9.00 -10.06 1.71
C ASP A 55 8.01 -11.09 2.28
N LEU A 56 7.04 -10.64 3.11
CA LEU A 56 6.07 -11.51 3.77
C LEU A 56 4.94 -12.00 2.85
N PHE A 57 4.51 -11.17 1.90
CA PHE A 57 3.34 -11.42 1.06
C PHE A 57 3.69 -11.41 -0.43
N LYS A 58 4.93 -11.80 -0.78
CA LYS A 58 5.45 -11.75 -2.15
C LYS A 58 4.53 -12.40 -3.18
N GLU A 59 3.82 -13.46 -2.79
CA GLU A 59 2.97 -14.23 -3.69
C GLU A 59 1.58 -13.60 -3.90
N LEU A 60 1.18 -12.68 -3.02
CA LEU A 60 -0.03 -11.89 -3.23
C LEU A 60 0.16 -10.82 -4.31
N PHE A 61 1.41 -10.44 -4.60
CA PHE A 61 1.75 -9.34 -5.49
C PHE A 61 2.44 -9.82 -6.77
N ASN A 62 1.81 -9.58 -7.92
CA ASN A 62 2.45 -9.84 -9.22
C ASN A 62 3.28 -8.66 -9.74
N GLU A 63 3.12 -7.49 -9.11
CA GLU A 63 3.87 -6.29 -9.44
C GLU A 63 4.32 -5.62 -8.14
N ILE A 64 5.63 -5.48 -7.98
CA ILE A 64 6.25 -4.79 -6.85
C ILE A 64 7.22 -3.76 -7.41
N ARG A 65 6.99 -2.47 -7.15
CA ARG A 65 7.85 -1.41 -7.66
C ARG A 65 7.84 -0.15 -6.82
N GLU A 66 8.87 0.66 -7.00
CA GLU A 66 8.96 2.03 -6.50
C GLU A 66 8.89 3.01 -7.66
N THR A 67 8.28 4.17 -7.46
CA THR A 67 8.19 5.21 -8.50
C THR A 67 8.27 6.61 -7.91
N GLY A 68 8.90 7.53 -8.65
CA GLY A 68 8.99 8.95 -8.28
C GLY A 68 7.68 9.73 -8.47
N SER A 69 6.68 9.12 -9.11
CA SER A 69 5.36 9.74 -9.32
C SER A 69 4.28 8.68 -9.57
N ILE A 70 3.03 9.01 -9.24
CA ILE A 70 1.85 8.21 -9.55
C ILE A 70 0.79 9.09 -10.23
N SER A 71 0.21 8.61 -11.33
CA SER A 71 -0.83 9.33 -12.08
C SER A 71 -2.20 9.20 -11.43
N GLU A 72 -2.52 8.02 -10.90
CA GLU A 72 -3.87 7.71 -10.41
C GLU A 72 -3.85 7.12 -9.00
N ILE A 73 -4.64 7.72 -8.13
CA ILE A 73 -4.93 7.28 -6.77
C ILE A 73 -6.44 7.15 -6.67
N SER A 74 -6.93 5.92 -6.59
CA SER A 74 -8.38 5.63 -6.59
C SER A 74 -9.10 6.16 -5.34
N SER A 75 -8.40 6.22 -4.21
CA SER A 75 -8.90 6.80 -2.97
C SER A 75 -7.76 7.38 -2.15
N TYR A 76 -7.97 8.61 -1.66
CA TYR A 76 -7.06 9.29 -0.76
C TYR A 76 -7.27 8.89 0.71
N GLN A 77 -8.25 8.04 1.02
CA GLN A 77 -8.44 7.55 2.38
C GLN A 77 -7.48 6.39 2.67
N SER A 78 -6.71 6.52 3.77
CA SER A 78 -5.88 5.40 4.24
C SER A 78 -6.77 4.27 4.73
N THR A 79 -6.47 3.05 4.32
CA THR A 79 -7.16 1.86 4.81
C THR A 79 -6.52 1.44 6.14
N SER A 80 -7.30 1.45 7.22
CA SER A 80 -6.79 1.23 8.59
C SER A 80 -6.35 -0.21 8.88
N ASN A 81 -6.86 -1.18 8.13
CA ASN A 81 -6.67 -2.61 8.42
C ASN A 81 -6.15 -3.45 7.25
N ILE A 82 -5.27 -2.87 6.41
CA ILE A 82 -4.68 -3.58 5.26
C ILE A 82 -3.96 -4.85 5.70
N VAL A 83 -3.24 -4.80 6.83
CA VAL A 83 -2.43 -5.93 7.32
C VAL A 83 -3.29 -7.17 7.55
N ASN A 84 -4.46 -7.04 8.19
CA ASN A 84 -5.33 -8.19 8.41
C ASN A 84 -5.86 -8.77 7.09
N ALA A 85 -6.17 -7.91 6.11
CA ALA A 85 -6.61 -8.38 4.78
C ALA A 85 -5.50 -9.19 4.08
N LEU A 86 -4.25 -8.73 4.17
CA LEU A 86 -3.10 -9.43 3.62
C LEU A 86 -2.87 -10.78 4.31
N ILE A 87 -2.96 -10.84 5.64
CA ILE A 87 -2.81 -12.09 6.40
C ILE A 87 -3.87 -13.11 5.97
N ILE A 88 -5.15 -12.71 5.92
CA ILE A 88 -6.26 -13.60 5.54
C ILE A 88 -6.04 -14.18 4.14
N GLU A 89 -5.66 -13.35 3.16
CA GLU A 89 -5.48 -13.81 1.79
C GLU A 89 -4.21 -14.66 1.63
N ASN A 90 -3.12 -14.32 2.33
CA ASN A 90 -1.92 -15.13 2.36
C ASN A 90 -2.19 -16.53 2.95
N ASP A 91 -2.90 -16.60 4.08
CA ASP A 91 -3.26 -17.88 4.70
C ASP A 91 -4.15 -18.73 3.78
N ALA A 92 -5.05 -18.11 3.03
CA ALA A 92 -5.88 -18.81 2.05
C ALA A 92 -5.04 -19.38 0.90
N LEU A 93 -4.09 -18.60 0.40
CA LEU A 93 -3.16 -19.02 -0.65
C LEU A 93 -2.27 -20.18 -0.18
N GLU A 94 -1.69 -20.08 1.02
CA GLU A 94 -0.90 -21.15 1.63
C GLU A 94 -1.71 -22.44 1.87
N ARG A 95 -2.98 -22.33 2.29
CA ARG A 95 -3.86 -23.49 2.43
C ARG A 95 -4.18 -24.17 1.10
N SER A 96 -4.36 -23.40 0.02
CA SER A 96 -4.66 -23.94 -1.30
C SER A 96 -3.48 -24.76 -1.87
N LYS A 97 -2.25 -24.30 -1.68
CA LYS A 97 -1.02 -25.00 -2.09
C LYS A 97 -0.80 -26.33 -1.38
N ARG A 98 -1.26 -26.47 -0.14
CA ARG A 98 -1.14 -27.73 0.62
C ARG A 98 -2.14 -28.81 0.18
N LYS A 99 -3.13 -28.43 -0.62
CA LYS A 99 -4.21 -29.32 -1.10
C LYS A 99 -4.06 -29.74 -2.56
N GLY A 100 -3.13 -29.13 -3.31
CA GLY A 100 -2.76 -29.51 -4.68
C GLY A 100 -1.46 -30.28 -4.67
#